data_AF-A0A3E0I7M4-F1
#
_entry.id   AF-A0A3E0I7M4-F1
#
_cell.length_a   1.000
_cell.length_b   1.000
_cell.length_c   1.000
_cell.angle_alpha   90.00
_cell.angle_beta   90.00
_cell.angle_gamma   90.00
#
_symmetry.space_group_name_H-M   'P 1'
#
loop_
_entity.id
_entity.type
_entity.pdbx_description
1 polymer ?
#
loop_
_entity_poly.entity_id
_entity_poly.type
_entity_poly.pdbx_seq_one_letter_code
_entity_poly.pdbx_strand_id
1 'polypeptide(L)'
;MKKVLYPLALVSVSVLLSCKQTKNTSNEVAMNTVEVTQKKESKEELIDSVLVRKHLYTLASDEMEGRKPGTEGMEKATQYIENEYKRIGLKTFDTLTTYRQNFEYKGIKMSNIIGLLEGKSKKDEFVIVSAHHDHLGVKKDGEGDRIFNGANDDASGVTGVLSLAEYYAKKGNNERSILFVCFTAEEMGLVGSEYFGKGIDASKFVAGINLELIGKQPKTGPKTAWLTGFDKSDFGKIIQKNLEGSGYKLFPDPYPKFQLFLRSDNASLARLGVPSHTFSTTPIDIDADYHKVTDEAETLNMTVLTETVKAVARGTQSIIEGKDTPTRVKME
;
A
#
# COMPACT_ATOMS: atom_id res chain seq x y z
N MET A 1 -3.17 -20.76 73.40
CA MET A 1 -2.48 -21.65 72.43
C MET A 1 -1.33 -20.86 71.81
N LYS A 2 -0.08 -21.21 72.14
CA LYS A 2 1.17 -20.61 71.64
C LYS A 2 2.09 -21.76 71.19
N LYS A 3 2.79 -21.57 70.06
CA LYS A 3 4.20 -21.94 69.74
C LYS A 3 4.35 -21.90 68.20
N VAL A 4 5.07 -20.95 67.59
CA VAL A 4 6.52 -20.66 67.55
C VAL A 4 7.27 -21.50 66.50
N LEU A 5 8.00 -20.77 65.63
CA LEU A 5 8.96 -21.16 64.60
C LEU A 5 10.01 -22.20 65.05
N TYR A 6 10.67 -22.88 64.11
CA TYR A 6 12.12 -22.75 63.78
C TYR A 6 12.47 -23.53 62.48
N PRO A 7 13.53 -23.13 61.74
CA PRO A 7 13.90 -23.59 60.40
C PRO A 7 14.98 -24.69 60.43
N LEU A 8 15.24 -25.35 59.29
CA LEU A 8 16.43 -26.18 59.11
C LEU A 8 17.16 -25.81 57.81
N ALA A 9 18.45 -25.52 57.96
CA ALA A 9 19.41 -25.28 56.89
C ALA A 9 20.32 -26.52 56.69
N LEU A 10 20.71 -26.70 55.43
CA LEU A 10 21.85 -27.43 54.85
C LEU A 10 22.67 -28.42 55.70
N VAL A 11 22.84 -29.63 55.16
CA VAL A 11 24.11 -30.39 55.22
C VAL A 11 24.40 -31.04 53.87
N SER A 12 25.60 -30.77 53.36
CA SER A 12 26.26 -31.29 52.17
C SER A 12 26.70 -32.75 52.33
N VAL A 13 26.55 -33.57 51.28
CA VAL A 13 27.28 -34.84 51.14
C VAL A 13 27.84 -34.96 49.72
N SER A 14 29.15 -34.76 49.63
CA SER A 14 29.99 -35.06 48.47
C SER A 14 30.42 -36.53 48.52
N VAL A 15 30.11 -37.31 47.48
CA VAL A 15 30.61 -38.67 47.28
C VAL A 15 31.65 -38.65 46.16
N LEU A 16 32.90 -38.91 46.54
CA LEU A 16 34.02 -39.23 45.66
C LEU A 16 33.94 -40.72 45.31
N LEU A 17 33.98 -41.06 44.03
CA LEU A 17 34.23 -42.42 43.55
C LEU A 17 35.40 -42.41 42.57
N SER A 18 36.35 -43.29 42.88
CA SER A 18 37.70 -43.40 42.32
C SER A 18 37.76 -44.36 41.13
N CYS A 19 38.51 -43.94 40.12
CA CYS A 19 39.17 -44.59 38.98
C CYS A 19 39.05 -46.11 38.73
N LYS A 20 38.85 -46.46 37.44
CA LYS A 20 39.90 -47.15 36.64
C LYS A 20 39.65 -47.04 35.13
N GLN A 21 40.66 -46.49 34.44
CA GLN A 21 40.80 -46.46 32.99
C GLN A 21 41.13 -47.84 32.42
N THR A 22 40.48 -48.18 31.31
CA THR A 22 41.07 -49.07 30.29
C THR A 22 41.02 -48.32 28.97
N LYS A 23 42.20 -48.04 28.41
CA LYS A 23 42.38 -47.37 27.12
C LYS A 23 41.90 -48.28 26.00
N ASN A 24 41.04 -47.77 25.12
CA ASN A 24 40.93 -48.23 23.75
C ASN A 24 40.94 -47.02 22.82
N THR A 25 41.94 -47.00 21.94
CA THR A 25 42.19 -46.01 20.89
C THR A 25 41.17 -46.11 19.77
N SER A 26 40.51 -45.00 19.44
CA SER A 26 39.98 -44.75 18.08
C SER A 26 39.67 -43.27 17.90
N ASN A 27 40.40 -42.66 16.95
CA ASN A 27 40.12 -41.49 16.11
C ASN A 27 39.38 -40.29 16.73
N GLU A 28 40.15 -39.25 17.08
CA GLU A 28 39.64 -37.88 17.17
C GLU A 28 39.29 -37.37 15.76
N VAL A 29 38.01 -37.34 15.44
CA VAL A 29 37.47 -36.41 14.44
C VAL A 29 37.25 -35.09 15.17
N ALA A 30 38.08 -34.09 14.86
CA ALA A 30 37.88 -32.73 15.31
C ALA A 30 36.50 -32.25 14.82
N MET A 31 35.53 -32.16 15.74
CA MET A 31 34.31 -31.39 15.50
C MET A 31 34.72 -29.92 15.44
N ASN A 32 35.02 -29.45 14.23
CA ASN A 32 34.92 -28.03 13.93
C ASN A 32 33.48 -27.63 14.22
N THR A 33 33.30 -26.90 15.33
CA THR A 33 32.12 -26.09 15.56
C THR A 33 32.04 -25.08 14.43
N VAL A 34 31.25 -25.43 13.41
CA VAL A 34 30.77 -24.47 12.43
C VAL A 34 29.90 -23.51 13.23
N GLU A 35 30.47 -22.37 13.62
CA GLU A 35 29.68 -21.21 14.00
C GLU A 35 28.82 -20.87 12.78
N VAL A 36 27.60 -21.40 12.78
CA VAL A 36 26.52 -20.92 11.93
C VAL A 36 26.26 -19.51 12.42
N THR A 37 26.98 -18.56 11.85
CA THR A 37 26.65 -17.14 11.94
C THR A 37 25.28 -17.03 11.28
N GLN A 38 24.21 -17.10 12.09
CA GLN A 38 22.90 -16.69 11.63
C GLN A 38 23.05 -15.24 11.22
N LYS A 39 23.12 -15.03 9.90
CA LYS A 39 22.85 -13.72 9.30
C LYS A 39 21.49 -13.33 9.86
N LYS A 40 21.52 -12.37 10.78
CA LYS A 40 20.36 -11.65 11.25
C LYS A 40 19.82 -10.93 10.02
N GLU A 41 18.99 -11.60 9.22
CA GLU A 41 18.13 -10.93 8.28
C GLU A 41 17.46 -9.82 9.07
N SER A 42 17.71 -8.57 8.68
CA SER A 42 17.03 -7.43 9.24
C SER A 42 15.54 -7.78 9.24
N LYS A 43 14.86 -7.62 10.38
CA LYS A 43 13.41 -7.45 10.38
C LYS A 43 13.12 -6.25 9.50
N GLU A 44 13.05 -6.44 8.17
CA GLU A 44 12.36 -5.51 7.30
C GLU A 44 10.97 -5.43 7.90
N GLU A 45 10.58 -4.24 8.34
CA GLU A 45 9.21 -3.98 8.77
C GLU A 45 8.33 -4.18 7.55
N LEU A 46 7.86 -5.42 7.38
CA LEU A 46 7.06 -5.84 6.24
C LEU A 46 5.66 -5.23 6.36
N ILE A 47 5.09 -4.89 5.21
CA ILE A 47 3.66 -4.57 5.10
C ILE A 47 2.86 -5.75 5.66
N ASP A 48 2.07 -5.46 6.69
CA ASP A 48 1.34 -6.45 7.49
C ASP A 48 0.05 -6.86 6.78
N SER A 49 -0.03 -8.13 6.40
CA SER A 49 -1.22 -8.72 5.76
C SER A 49 -2.49 -8.62 6.61
N VAL A 50 -2.37 -8.55 7.93
CA VAL A 50 -3.51 -8.37 8.84
C VAL A 50 -4.08 -6.96 8.68
N LEU A 51 -3.21 -5.95 8.60
CA LEU A 51 -3.61 -4.57 8.37
C LEU A 51 -4.19 -4.37 6.97
N VAL A 52 -3.56 -4.95 5.94
CA VAL A 52 -4.09 -4.97 4.57
C VAL A 52 -5.51 -5.54 4.54
N ARG A 53 -5.72 -6.71 5.17
CA ARG A 53 -7.05 -7.34 5.27
C ARG A 53 -8.04 -6.43 6.00
N LYS A 54 -7.66 -5.85 7.14
CA LYS A 54 -8.53 -4.94 7.90
C LYS A 54 -9.02 -3.80 7.02
N HIS A 55 -8.12 -3.11 6.30
CA HIS A 55 -8.48 -1.99 5.45
C HIS A 55 -9.45 -2.38 4.36
N LEU A 56 -9.14 -3.45 3.62
CA LEU A 56 -9.98 -3.89 2.51
C LEU A 56 -11.39 -4.23 3.00
N TYR A 57 -11.50 -5.09 4.02
CA TYR A 57 -12.79 -5.53 4.54
C TYR A 57 -13.59 -4.40 5.19
N THR A 58 -12.93 -3.37 5.71
CA THR A 58 -13.65 -2.19 6.24
C THR A 58 -14.17 -1.31 5.12
N LEU A 59 -13.34 -1.04 4.11
CA LEU A 59 -13.69 -0.12 3.02
C LEU A 59 -14.73 -0.73 2.08
N ALA A 60 -14.66 -2.05 1.85
CA ALA A 60 -15.56 -2.80 0.99
C ALA A 60 -16.76 -3.42 1.73
N SER A 61 -17.07 -2.99 2.96
CA SER A 61 -18.23 -3.51 3.67
C SER A 61 -19.52 -2.83 3.22
N ASP A 62 -20.64 -3.53 3.37
CA ASP A 62 -22.00 -2.99 3.19
C ASP A 62 -22.25 -1.71 4.01
N GLU A 63 -21.56 -1.56 5.16
CA GLU A 63 -21.68 -0.35 6.00
C GLU A 63 -21.22 0.92 5.28
N MET A 64 -20.37 0.79 4.25
CA MET A 64 -19.89 1.88 3.41
C MET A 64 -20.83 2.20 2.23
N GLU A 65 -21.92 1.45 2.06
CA GLU A 65 -23.01 1.70 1.10
C GLU A 65 -22.53 2.03 -0.33
N GLY A 66 -21.45 1.38 -0.75
CA GLY A 66 -20.82 1.56 -2.06
C GLY A 66 -20.23 2.94 -2.35
N ARG A 67 -20.00 3.77 -1.32
CA ARG A 67 -19.15 4.97 -1.35
C ARG A 67 -19.42 5.95 -2.52
N LYS A 68 -20.69 6.13 -2.88
CA LYS A 68 -21.04 7.08 -3.94
C LYS A 68 -20.81 8.52 -3.51
N PRO A 69 -20.18 9.40 -4.32
CA PRO A 69 -19.96 10.79 -3.93
C PRO A 69 -21.26 11.50 -3.49
N GLY A 70 -21.21 12.14 -2.33
CA GLY A 70 -22.34 12.84 -1.72
C GLY A 70 -23.30 11.97 -0.89
N THR A 71 -23.01 10.69 -0.66
CA THR A 71 -23.82 9.81 0.23
C THR A 71 -23.21 9.66 1.63
N GLU A 72 -23.98 9.08 2.55
CA GLU A 72 -23.50 8.74 3.90
C GLU A 72 -22.37 7.71 3.86
N GLY A 73 -22.51 6.66 3.04
CA GLY A 73 -21.45 5.68 2.80
C GLY A 73 -20.10 6.27 2.40
N MET A 74 -20.11 7.30 1.54
CA MET A 74 -18.89 8.01 1.18
C MET A 74 -18.28 8.77 2.37
N GLU A 75 -19.11 9.44 3.17
CA GLU A 75 -18.65 10.14 4.38
C GLU A 75 -18.05 9.17 5.40
N LYS A 76 -18.64 7.97 5.58
CA LYS A 76 -18.08 6.91 6.44
C LYS A 76 -16.69 6.48 5.97
N ALA A 77 -16.52 6.25 4.67
CA ALA A 77 -15.22 5.89 4.10
C ALA A 77 -14.19 7.02 4.24
N THR A 78 -14.58 8.26 3.97
CA THR A 78 -13.76 9.45 4.22
C THR A 78 -13.31 9.52 5.68
N GLN A 79 -14.23 9.38 6.63
CA GLN A 79 -13.92 9.47 8.05
C GLN A 79 -12.98 8.34 8.50
N TYR A 80 -13.15 7.13 7.94
CA TYR A 80 -12.23 6.02 8.17
C TYR A 80 -10.81 6.36 7.73
N ILE A 81 -10.63 6.85 6.50
CA ILE A 81 -9.32 7.23 5.95
C ILE A 81 -8.67 8.33 6.81
N GLU A 82 -9.43 9.37 7.19
CA GLU A 82 -8.91 10.44 8.07
C GLU A 82 -8.46 9.91 9.43
N ASN A 83 -9.20 8.97 10.01
CA ASN A 83 -8.84 8.37 11.29
C ASN A 83 -7.57 7.52 11.19
N GLU A 84 -7.39 6.79 10.09
CA GLU A 84 -6.16 6.06 9.84
C GLU A 84 -4.97 7.02 9.61
N TYR A 85 -5.14 8.12 8.85
CA TYR A 85 -4.10 9.15 8.71
C TYR A 85 -3.71 9.80 10.05
N LYS A 86 -4.69 10.11 10.91
CA LYS A 86 -4.45 10.58 12.29
C LYS A 86 -3.69 9.55 13.11
N ARG A 87 -4.12 8.28 13.06
CA ARG A 87 -3.50 7.17 13.80
C ARG A 87 -2.04 6.95 13.38
N ILE A 88 -1.75 7.07 12.09
CA ILE A 88 -0.40 6.96 11.52
C ILE A 88 0.47 8.17 11.93
N GLY A 89 -0.15 9.32 12.21
CA GLY A 89 0.57 10.56 12.56
C GLY A 89 0.96 11.39 11.34
N LEU A 90 0.24 11.24 10.22
CA LEU A 90 0.45 12.09 9.04
C LEU A 90 0.05 13.54 9.35
N LYS A 91 0.71 14.50 8.71
CA LYS A 91 0.37 15.92 8.79
C LYS A 91 -0.69 16.29 7.76
N THR A 92 -1.36 17.42 7.94
CA THR A 92 -2.16 18.03 6.87
C THR A 92 -1.23 18.64 5.82
N PHE A 93 -1.73 18.82 4.60
CA PHE A 93 -0.94 19.35 3.48
C PHE A 93 -1.24 20.83 3.23
N ASP A 94 -0.19 21.59 2.93
CA ASP A 94 -0.26 23.01 2.56
C ASP A 94 -1.05 23.85 3.58
N THR A 95 -2.01 24.67 3.16
CA THR A 95 -2.82 25.52 4.04
C THR A 95 -4.02 24.79 4.64
N LEU A 96 -4.16 23.48 4.45
CA LEU A 96 -5.30 22.72 4.95
C LEU A 96 -5.22 22.56 6.47
N THR A 97 -6.34 22.85 7.15
CA THR A 97 -6.50 22.66 8.60
C THR A 97 -7.00 21.26 8.97
N THR A 98 -7.43 20.47 7.98
CA THR A 98 -7.85 19.07 8.11
C THR A 98 -7.22 18.26 6.96
N TYR A 99 -7.43 16.94 6.93
CA TYR A 99 -6.99 16.13 5.77
C TYR A 99 -7.89 16.33 4.54
N ARG A 100 -9.01 17.06 4.67
CA ARG A 100 -9.98 17.25 3.58
C ARG A 100 -9.62 18.45 2.72
N GLN A 101 -9.36 18.21 1.44
CA GLN A 101 -9.42 19.23 0.40
C GLN A 101 -10.86 19.27 -0.14
N ASN A 102 -11.66 20.19 0.41
CA ASN A 102 -13.07 20.33 0.06
C ASN A 102 -13.26 21.01 -1.31
N PHE A 103 -14.24 20.54 -2.06
CA PHE A 103 -14.69 21.15 -3.31
C PHE A 103 -16.16 20.80 -3.60
N GLU A 104 -16.72 21.44 -4.62
CA GLU A 104 -18.08 21.20 -5.07
C GLU A 104 -18.10 20.90 -6.56
N TYR A 105 -18.85 19.87 -6.96
CA TYR A 105 -19.06 19.53 -8.36
C TYR A 105 -20.52 19.18 -8.60
N LYS A 106 -21.15 19.87 -9.57
CA LYS A 106 -22.58 19.71 -9.92
C LYS A 106 -23.51 19.79 -8.70
N GLY A 107 -23.22 20.70 -7.75
CA GLY A 107 -24.02 20.89 -6.53
C GLY A 107 -23.75 19.89 -5.41
N ILE A 108 -22.83 18.94 -5.60
CA ILE A 108 -22.45 17.95 -4.59
C ILE A 108 -21.15 18.40 -3.93
N LYS A 109 -21.19 18.58 -2.61
CA LYS A 109 -19.99 18.86 -1.80
C LYS A 109 -19.27 17.55 -1.51
N MET A 110 -17.95 17.57 -1.68
CA MET A 110 -17.11 16.39 -1.52
C MET A 110 -15.68 16.83 -1.18
N SER A 111 -14.82 15.87 -0.87
CA SER A 111 -13.44 16.15 -0.44
C SER A 111 -12.48 15.10 -0.96
N ASN A 112 -11.31 15.51 -1.46
CA ASN A 112 -10.16 14.60 -1.51
C ASN A 112 -9.57 14.50 -0.11
N ILE A 113 -8.98 13.35 0.23
CA ILE A 113 -8.35 13.13 1.55
C ILE A 113 -6.84 13.05 1.36
N ILE A 114 -6.10 13.94 2.01
CA ILE A 114 -4.68 14.16 1.75
C ILE A 114 -3.91 14.13 3.06
N GLY A 115 -3.04 13.14 3.23
CA GLY A 115 -2.09 13.03 4.34
C GLY A 115 -0.65 13.25 3.88
N LEU A 116 0.09 14.09 4.60
CA LEU A 116 1.51 14.38 4.34
C LEU A 116 2.42 13.62 5.31
N LEU A 117 3.36 12.86 4.76
CA LEU A 117 4.57 12.45 5.45
C LEU A 117 5.73 13.33 4.98
N GLU A 118 6.21 14.22 5.85
CA GLU A 118 7.25 15.19 5.49
C GLU A 118 8.59 14.50 5.21
N GLY A 119 9.27 14.95 4.15
CA GLY A 119 10.61 14.50 3.79
C GLY A 119 11.70 15.03 4.72
N LYS A 120 12.83 14.33 4.79
CA LYS A 120 13.99 14.76 5.60
C LYS A 120 14.81 15.84 4.90
N SER A 121 15.53 15.49 3.82
CA SER A 121 16.43 16.42 3.13
C SER A 121 15.81 17.12 1.92
N LYS A 122 14.75 16.54 1.32
CA LYS A 122 14.09 17.02 0.09
C LYS A 122 12.60 17.28 0.32
N LYS A 123 12.26 17.99 1.39
CA LYS A 123 10.88 18.22 1.83
C LYS A 123 9.97 18.94 0.81
N ASP A 124 10.56 19.72 -0.10
CA ASP A 124 9.84 20.46 -1.14
C ASP A 124 9.69 19.66 -2.46
N GLU A 125 10.22 18.43 -2.51
CA GLU A 125 10.00 17.46 -3.57
C GLU A 125 8.94 16.45 -3.11
N PHE A 126 7.82 16.37 -3.84
CA PHE A 126 6.67 15.53 -3.49
C PHE A 126 6.58 14.30 -4.37
N VAL A 127 6.35 13.15 -3.73
CA VAL A 127 5.85 11.94 -4.39
C VAL A 127 4.41 11.72 -3.94
N ILE A 128 3.49 11.53 -4.88
CA ILE A 128 2.10 11.20 -4.56
C ILE A 128 1.92 9.69 -4.62
N VAL A 129 1.29 9.12 -3.59
CA VAL A 129 0.75 7.76 -3.57
C VAL A 129 -0.77 7.89 -3.49
N SER A 130 -1.48 7.41 -4.51
CA SER A 130 -2.91 7.69 -4.65
C SER A 130 -3.75 6.48 -5.06
N ALA A 131 -5.05 6.60 -4.80
CA ALA A 131 -6.14 5.74 -5.24
C ALA A 131 -7.43 6.58 -5.18
N HIS A 132 -8.49 6.19 -5.90
CA HIS A 132 -9.81 6.77 -5.62
C HIS A 132 -10.51 5.98 -4.53
N HIS A 133 -11.40 6.62 -3.77
CA HIS A 133 -12.13 5.95 -2.69
C HIS A 133 -13.65 5.97 -2.86
N ASP A 134 -14.14 6.61 -3.91
CA ASP A 134 -15.54 6.51 -4.30
C ASP A 134 -15.82 5.23 -5.10
N HIS A 135 -17.10 4.86 -5.16
CA HIS A 135 -17.62 3.86 -6.10
C HIS A 135 -19.09 4.17 -6.45
N LEU A 136 -19.84 3.19 -6.96
CA LEU A 136 -21.13 3.40 -7.63
C LEU A 136 -22.34 3.56 -6.69
N GLY A 137 -22.21 3.21 -5.40
CA GLY A 137 -23.27 3.32 -4.40
C GLY A 137 -24.19 2.11 -4.35
N VAL A 138 -25.51 2.36 -4.29
CA VAL A 138 -26.54 1.32 -4.18
C VAL A 138 -27.50 1.39 -5.38
N LYS A 139 -27.83 0.24 -5.96
CA LYS A 139 -28.86 0.13 -7.00
C LYS A 139 -30.21 0.59 -6.46
N LYS A 140 -30.98 1.31 -7.28
CA LYS A 140 -32.33 1.76 -6.91
C LYS A 140 -33.31 0.59 -6.81
N ASP A 141 -33.24 -0.33 -7.76
CA ASP A 141 -34.20 -1.42 -7.95
C ASP A 141 -33.48 -2.78 -8.08
N GLY A 142 -34.21 -3.87 -7.87
CA GLY A 142 -33.74 -5.24 -7.94
C GLY A 142 -33.93 -6.03 -6.64
N GLU A 143 -33.88 -7.36 -6.74
CA GLU A 143 -33.88 -8.28 -5.59
C GLU A 143 -32.45 -8.75 -5.29
N GLY A 144 -32.21 -9.15 -4.04
CA GLY A 144 -30.89 -9.59 -3.58
C GLY A 144 -29.97 -8.43 -3.22
N ASP A 145 -28.67 -8.65 -3.39
CA ASP A 145 -27.67 -7.63 -3.12
C ASP A 145 -27.71 -6.51 -4.17
N ARG A 146 -27.62 -5.27 -3.66
CA ARG A 146 -27.77 -4.03 -4.39
C ARG A 146 -26.61 -3.08 -4.18
N ILE A 147 -25.68 -3.39 -3.28
CA ILE A 147 -24.58 -2.51 -2.92
C ILE A 147 -23.43 -2.80 -3.88
N PHE A 148 -22.90 -1.77 -4.50
CA PHE A 148 -21.64 -1.88 -5.23
C PHE A 148 -20.53 -1.67 -4.22
N ASN A 149 -20.06 -2.73 -3.56
CA ASN A 149 -19.04 -2.61 -2.53
C ASN A 149 -17.67 -2.22 -3.08
N GLY A 150 -17.38 -2.45 -4.37
CA GLY A 150 -16.18 -1.92 -5.01
C GLY A 150 -14.90 -2.38 -4.31
N ALA A 151 -14.81 -3.67 -4.00
CA ALA A 151 -13.69 -4.22 -3.25
C ALA A 151 -12.40 -4.11 -4.05
N ASN A 152 -12.42 -4.50 -5.32
CA ASN A 152 -11.30 -4.28 -6.21
C ASN A 152 -11.25 -2.81 -6.65
N ASP A 153 -12.43 -2.20 -6.86
CA ASP A 153 -12.63 -0.89 -7.47
C ASP A 153 -13.27 0.16 -6.52
N ASP A 154 -12.50 0.93 -5.76
CA ASP A 154 -11.06 0.79 -5.57
C ASP A 154 -10.66 0.75 -4.09
N ALA A 155 -11.44 0.02 -3.28
CA ALA A 155 -11.06 -0.26 -1.90
C ALA A 155 -9.68 -0.97 -1.82
N SER A 156 -9.30 -1.72 -2.86
CA SER A 156 -7.99 -2.36 -2.98
C SER A 156 -6.85 -1.34 -3.12
N GLY A 157 -6.99 -0.31 -3.97
CA GLY A 157 -6.03 0.77 -4.12
C GLY A 157 -5.90 1.59 -2.84
N VAL A 158 -7.02 1.99 -2.22
CA VAL A 158 -7.03 2.73 -0.93
C VAL A 158 -6.35 1.92 0.16
N THR A 159 -6.58 0.60 0.21
CA THR A 159 -5.88 -0.31 1.11
C THR A 159 -4.36 -0.26 0.90
N GLY A 160 -3.92 -0.19 -0.35
CA GLY A 160 -2.51 0.01 -0.70
C GLY A 160 -1.97 1.36 -0.21
N VAL A 161 -2.71 2.45 -0.40
CA VAL A 161 -2.34 3.79 0.08
C VAL A 161 -2.15 3.80 1.60
N LEU A 162 -3.13 3.29 2.35
CA LEU A 162 -3.08 3.23 3.83
C LEU A 162 -1.93 2.35 4.34
N SER A 163 -1.71 1.21 3.68
CA SER A 163 -0.63 0.29 4.03
C SER A 163 0.76 0.87 3.75
N LEU A 164 0.93 1.60 2.64
CA LEU A 164 2.17 2.31 2.32
C LEU A 164 2.40 3.49 3.27
N ALA A 165 1.34 4.19 3.66
CA ALA A 165 1.43 5.26 4.65
C ALA A 165 1.97 4.76 6.00
N GLU A 166 1.39 3.68 6.53
CA GLU A 166 1.89 3.02 7.75
C GLU A 166 3.35 2.57 7.59
N TYR A 167 3.68 1.95 6.46
CA TYR A 167 5.03 1.44 6.18
C TYR A 167 6.08 2.56 6.17
N TYR A 168 5.86 3.63 5.40
CA TYR A 168 6.84 4.71 5.30
C TYR A 168 6.94 5.54 6.57
N ALA A 169 5.83 5.74 7.29
CA ALA A 169 5.85 6.42 8.58
C ALA A 169 6.71 5.67 9.61
N LYS A 170 6.64 4.33 9.64
CA LYS A 170 7.48 3.50 10.52
C LYS A 170 8.94 3.45 10.07
N LYS A 171 9.16 3.18 8.77
CA LYS A 171 10.50 3.05 8.21
C LYS A 171 11.28 4.36 8.31
N GLY A 172 10.58 5.49 8.15
CA GLY A 172 11.11 6.84 8.38
C GLY A 172 12.39 7.12 7.59
N ASN A 173 12.52 6.62 6.37
CA ASN A 173 13.68 6.78 5.50
C ASN A 173 13.39 7.63 4.25
N ASN A 174 12.25 8.32 4.22
CA ASN A 174 11.86 9.17 3.09
C ASN A 174 12.65 10.48 3.10
N GLU A 175 13.42 10.71 2.04
CA GLU A 175 14.12 11.99 1.85
C GLU A 175 13.17 13.02 1.24
N ARG A 176 12.27 12.56 0.35
CA ARG A 176 11.17 13.35 -0.23
C ARG A 176 9.95 13.33 0.66
N SER A 177 9.12 14.36 0.52
CA SER A 177 7.77 14.36 1.10
C SER A 177 6.87 13.41 0.32
N ILE A 178 6.05 12.65 1.04
CA ILE A 178 5.06 11.74 0.44
C ILE A 178 3.67 12.29 0.75
N LEU A 179 2.86 12.49 -0.29
CA LEU A 179 1.43 12.74 -0.14
C LEU A 179 0.68 11.43 -0.38
N PHE A 180 -0.08 11.00 0.61
CA PHE A 180 -1.04 9.92 0.50
C PHE A 180 -2.39 10.56 0.18
N VAL A 181 -2.92 10.30 -1.01
CA VAL A 181 -4.12 10.97 -1.52
C VAL A 181 -5.18 9.97 -1.92
N CYS A 182 -6.33 10.02 -1.25
CA CYS A 182 -7.54 9.32 -1.68
C CYS A 182 -8.42 10.31 -2.45
N PHE A 183 -8.48 10.17 -3.78
CA PHE A 183 -9.29 11.02 -4.65
C PHE A 183 -10.76 10.65 -4.58
N THR A 184 -11.62 11.64 -4.82
CA THR A 184 -13.08 11.47 -4.84
C THR A 184 -13.64 11.76 -6.22
N ALA A 185 -14.68 11.01 -6.59
CA ALA A 185 -15.42 11.18 -7.83
C ALA A 185 -14.58 10.89 -9.09
N GLU A 186 -13.74 9.85 -9.01
CA GLU A 186 -13.07 9.26 -10.17
C GLU A 186 -14.11 8.74 -11.17
N GLU A 187 -15.10 8.00 -10.66
CA GLU A 187 -16.19 7.35 -11.41
C GLU A 187 -17.13 8.37 -12.10
N MET A 188 -17.01 9.64 -11.73
CA MET A 188 -17.72 10.76 -12.33
C MET A 188 -16.87 11.54 -13.36
N GLY A 189 -15.69 11.01 -13.71
CA GLY A 189 -14.75 11.55 -14.67
C GLY A 189 -13.57 12.30 -14.03
N LEU A 190 -12.81 11.63 -13.15
CA LEU A 190 -11.54 12.12 -12.57
C LEU A 190 -11.67 13.44 -11.78
N VAL A 191 -12.85 13.74 -11.24
CA VAL A 191 -13.20 15.09 -10.75
C VAL A 191 -12.26 15.51 -9.62
N GLY A 192 -11.99 14.63 -8.65
CA GLY A 192 -11.13 14.91 -7.52
C GLY A 192 -9.66 15.12 -7.91
N SER A 193 -9.10 14.26 -8.76
CA SER A 193 -7.71 14.41 -9.19
C SER A 193 -7.50 15.61 -10.11
N GLU A 194 -8.47 15.96 -10.96
CA GLU A 194 -8.43 17.20 -11.74
C GLU A 194 -8.51 18.44 -10.85
N TYR A 195 -9.35 18.41 -9.81
CA TYR A 195 -9.43 19.50 -8.84
C TYR A 195 -8.10 19.69 -8.11
N PHE A 196 -7.50 18.59 -7.62
CA PHE A 196 -6.18 18.61 -6.99
C PHE A 196 -5.12 19.18 -7.93
N GLY A 197 -5.08 18.70 -9.19
CA GLY A 197 -4.11 19.13 -10.19
C GLY A 197 -4.15 20.63 -10.52
N LYS A 198 -5.30 21.29 -10.43
CA LYS A 198 -5.44 22.74 -10.64
C LYS A 198 -4.76 23.57 -9.55
N GLY A 199 -4.64 23.04 -8.34
CA GLY A 199 -4.15 23.76 -7.16
C GLY A 199 -2.66 23.62 -6.91
N ILE A 200 -1.93 22.84 -7.71
CA ILE A 200 -0.53 22.49 -7.42
C ILE A 200 0.47 23.15 -8.37
N ASP A 201 1.68 23.41 -7.84
CA ASP A 201 2.86 23.64 -8.65
C ASP A 201 3.46 22.30 -9.08
N ALA A 202 3.12 21.86 -10.30
CA ALA A 202 3.53 20.57 -10.85
C ALA A 202 5.06 20.38 -10.93
N SER A 203 5.88 21.44 -10.85
CA SER A 203 7.34 21.32 -10.85
C SER A 203 7.89 20.69 -9.57
N LYS A 204 7.15 20.77 -8.46
CA LYS A 204 7.51 20.18 -7.16
C LYS A 204 7.17 18.69 -7.05
N PHE A 205 6.35 18.18 -7.97
CA PHE A 205 5.87 16.80 -7.94
C PHE A 205 6.78 15.92 -8.80
N VAL A 206 7.55 15.09 -8.12
CA VAL A 206 8.58 14.24 -8.72
C VAL A 206 7.99 12.99 -9.36
N ALA A 207 6.96 12.40 -8.75
CA ALA A 207 6.29 11.21 -9.27
C ALA A 207 4.88 11.04 -8.71
N GLY A 208 4.03 10.33 -9.46
CA GLY A 208 2.73 9.83 -9.00
C GLY A 208 2.67 8.30 -9.08
N ILE A 209 2.32 7.67 -7.97
CA ILE A 209 2.15 6.24 -7.79
C ILE A 209 0.65 6.02 -7.54
N ASN A 210 -0.12 5.82 -8.61
CA ASN A 210 -1.54 5.49 -8.47
C ASN A 210 -1.72 3.98 -8.35
N LEU A 211 -2.61 3.54 -7.48
CA LEU A 211 -2.97 2.14 -7.26
C LEU A 211 -4.42 1.97 -7.65
N GLU A 212 -4.73 1.00 -8.51
CA GLU A 212 -6.11 0.73 -8.93
C GLU A 212 -6.27 -0.74 -9.28
N LEU A 213 -7.33 -1.38 -8.77
CA LEU A 213 -7.65 -2.79 -9.07
C LEU A 213 -6.46 -3.73 -8.78
N ILE A 214 -5.90 -3.68 -7.58
CA ILE A 214 -4.69 -4.43 -7.18
C ILE A 214 -5.01 -5.74 -6.41
N GLY A 215 -6.25 -6.21 -6.48
CA GLY A 215 -6.73 -7.38 -5.74
C GLY A 215 -6.79 -8.71 -6.52
N LYS A 216 -6.79 -8.67 -7.86
CA LYS A 216 -6.99 -9.89 -8.70
C LYS A 216 -5.69 -10.40 -9.29
N GLN A 217 -5.65 -11.71 -9.54
CA GLN A 217 -4.49 -12.39 -10.11
C GLN A 217 -4.23 -11.94 -11.56
N PRO A 218 -3.05 -11.39 -11.89
CA PRO A 218 -2.73 -11.00 -13.27
C PRO A 218 -2.54 -12.21 -14.19
N LYS A 219 -2.83 -12.02 -15.49
CA LYS A 219 -2.58 -13.02 -16.54
C LYS A 219 -1.11 -13.43 -16.67
N THR A 220 -0.21 -12.53 -16.32
CA THR A 220 1.25 -12.74 -16.33
C THR A 220 1.74 -13.63 -15.19
N GLY A 221 0.86 -14.05 -14.28
CA GLY A 221 1.17 -14.99 -13.20
C GLY A 221 1.36 -14.34 -11.83
N PRO A 222 1.66 -15.15 -10.79
CA PRO A 222 1.80 -14.66 -9.43
C PRO A 222 3.03 -13.76 -9.29
N LYS A 223 2.99 -12.84 -8.31
CA LYS A 223 4.05 -11.86 -8.07
C LYS A 223 4.36 -11.00 -9.30
N THR A 224 3.31 -10.62 -10.02
CA THR A 224 3.41 -9.69 -11.13
C THR A 224 2.35 -8.60 -10.99
N ALA A 225 2.66 -7.42 -11.53
CA ALA A 225 1.72 -6.33 -11.73
C ALA A 225 2.04 -5.71 -13.09
N TRP A 226 1.12 -4.89 -13.59
CA TRP A 226 1.33 -4.07 -14.77
C TRP A 226 1.19 -2.59 -14.45
N LEU A 227 1.82 -1.76 -15.28
CA LEU A 227 1.87 -0.31 -15.13
C LEU A 227 1.32 0.37 -16.39
N THR A 228 0.34 1.24 -16.24
CA THR A 228 -0.11 2.11 -17.33
C THR A 228 1.00 3.09 -17.73
N GLY A 229 1.02 3.51 -19.00
CA GLY A 229 1.95 4.56 -19.44
C GLY A 229 3.43 4.20 -19.32
N PHE A 230 3.78 2.90 -19.27
CA PHE A 230 5.15 2.42 -19.00
C PHE A 230 6.24 3.14 -19.80
N ASP A 231 5.99 3.40 -21.10
CA ASP A 231 6.95 4.05 -22.01
C ASP A 231 6.86 5.59 -22.03
N LYS A 232 5.96 6.20 -21.25
CA LYS A 232 5.79 7.67 -21.19
C LYS A 232 6.84 8.36 -20.31
N SER A 233 7.62 7.60 -19.55
CA SER A 233 8.76 8.05 -18.74
C SER A 233 9.70 6.87 -18.45
N ASP A 234 10.84 7.11 -17.81
CA ASP A 234 11.69 6.03 -17.28
C ASP A 234 11.23 5.47 -15.91
N PHE A 235 10.09 5.94 -15.36
CA PHE A 235 9.54 5.48 -14.08
C PHE A 235 9.48 3.96 -14.00
N GLY A 236 8.83 3.30 -14.97
CA GLY A 236 8.68 1.83 -14.96
C GLY A 236 10.02 1.08 -14.95
N LYS A 237 11.05 1.62 -15.60
CA LYS A 237 12.41 1.04 -15.63
C LYS A 237 13.10 1.17 -14.28
N ILE A 238 12.94 2.32 -13.60
CA ILE A 238 13.43 2.51 -12.22
C ILE A 238 12.79 1.46 -11.30
N ILE A 239 11.47 1.27 -11.41
CA ILE A 239 10.76 0.26 -10.61
C ILE A 239 11.29 -1.15 -10.88
N GLN A 240 11.45 -1.53 -12.15
CA GLN A 240 11.98 -2.85 -12.52
C GLN A 240 13.38 -3.09 -11.94
N LYS A 241 14.28 -2.11 -12.02
CA LYS A 241 15.62 -2.18 -11.42
C LYS A 241 15.56 -2.38 -9.90
N ASN A 242 14.71 -1.65 -9.20
CA ASN A 242 14.58 -1.78 -7.74
C ASN A 242 13.96 -3.12 -7.31
N LEU A 243 13.18 -3.75 -8.19
CA LEU A 243 12.58 -5.06 -7.96
C LEU A 243 13.53 -6.23 -8.23
N GLU A 244 14.74 -6.00 -8.77
CA GLU A 244 15.73 -7.06 -8.95
C GLU A 244 15.99 -7.81 -7.62
N GLY A 245 16.04 -9.15 -7.71
CA GLY A 245 16.20 -10.03 -6.55
C GLY A 245 14.97 -10.21 -5.66
N SER A 246 13.87 -9.48 -5.87
CA SER A 246 12.64 -9.65 -5.07
C SER A 246 11.78 -10.85 -5.48
N GLY A 247 11.98 -11.35 -6.71
CA GLY A 247 11.10 -12.34 -7.35
C GLY A 247 9.76 -11.77 -7.84
N TYR A 248 9.51 -10.47 -7.65
CA TYR A 248 8.35 -9.77 -8.19
C TYR A 248 8.72 -9.06 -9.50
N LYS A 249 7.83 -9.03 -10.49
CA LYS A 249 8.07 -8.39 -11.79
C LYS A 249 6.97 -7.37 -12.14
N LEU A 250 7.38 -6.25 -12.70
CA LEU A 250 6.48 -5.25 -13.28
C LEU A 250 6.52 -5.32 -14.80
N PHE A 251 5.36 -5.30 -15.43
CA PHE A 251 5.20 -5.30 -16.89
C PHE A 251 4.52 -4.01 -17.37
N PRO A 252 4.66 -3.64 -18.65
CA PRO A 252 3.76 -2.69 -19.29
C PRO A 252 2.30 -3.17 -19.25
N ASP A 253 1.35 -2.24 -19.28
CA ASP A 253 -0.09 -2.51 -19.48
C ASP A 253 -0.31 -3.47 -20.67
N PRO A 254 -0.85 -4.68 -20.43
CA PRO A 254 -1.09 -5.67 -21.49
C PRO A 254 -2.37 -5.39 -22.30
N TYR A 255 -3.12 -4.34 -21.98
CA TYR A 255 -4.40 -3.99 -22.60
C TYR A 255 -4.41 -2.63 -23.32
N PRO A 256 -3.50 -2.37 -24.27
CA PRO A 256 -3.33 -1.06 -24.90
C PRO A 256 -4.59 -0.54 -25.61
N LYS A 257 -5.50 -1.43 -26.03
CA LYS A 257 -6.76 -1.07 -26.68
C LYS A 257 -7.72 -0.29 -25.77
N PHE A 258 -7.63 -0.44 -24.45
CA PHE A 258 -8.48 0.27 -23.50
C PHE A 258 -7.95 1.65 -23.11
N GLN A 259 -6.71 1.99 -23.48
CA GLN A 259 -6.08 3.28 -23.18
C GLN A 259 -6.11 3.62 -21.68
N LEU A 260 -5.81 2.63 -20.82
CA LEU A 260 -6.00 2.73 -19.36
C LEU A 260 -5.20 3.86 -18.71
N PHE A 261 -4.06 4.26 -19.29
CA PHE A 261 -3.28 5.41 -18.82
C PHE A 261 -4.06 6.73 -18.74
N LEU A 262 -5.15 6.87 -19.50
CA LEU A 262 -5.97 8.08 -19.55
C LEU A 262 -7.26 7.97 -18.72
N ARG A 263 -7.51 6.83 -18.07
CA ARG A 263 -8.80 6.44 -17.48
C ARG A 263 -8.73 6.24 -15.96
N SER A 264 -7.79 6.92 -15.32
CA SER A 264 -7.52 6.82 -13.89
C SER A 264 -6.92 8.14 -13.41
N ASP A 265 -6.90 8.35 -12.10
CA ASP A 265 -6.45 9.60 -11.48
C ASP A 265 -4.99 9.97 -11.80
N ASN A 266 -4.17 8.99 -12.18
CA ASN A 266 -2.80 9.27 -12.64
C ASN A 266 -2.79 10.27 -13.81
N ALA A 267 -3.79 10.20 -14.69
CA ALA A 267 -3.89 10.99 -15.91
C ALA A 267 -3.94 12.50 -15.64
N SER A 268 -4.63 12.90 -14.57
CA SER A 268 -4.76 14.31 -14.16
C SER A 268 -3.39 14.95 -13.89
N LEU A 269 -2.49 14.21 -13.22
CA LEU A 269 -1.11 14.66 -12.96
C LEU A 269 -0.20 14.49 -14.17
N ALA A 270 -0.38 13.41 -14.94
CA ALA A 270 0.39 13.16 -16.15
C ALA A 270 0.20 14.27 -17.20
N ARG A 271 -1.02 14.82 -17.33
CA ARG A 271 -1.32 15.98 -18.18
C ARG A 271 -0.53 17.24 -17.80
N LEU A 272 -0.08 17.34 -16.55
CA LEU A 272 0.77 18.41 -16.04
C LEU A 272 2.28 18.11 -16.20
N GLY A 273 2.62 16.98 -16.83
CA GLY A 273 3.98 16.50 -17.08
C GLY A 273 4.60 15.72 -15.92
N VAL A 274 3.88 15.49 -14.81
CA VAL A 274 4.36 14.66 -13.69
C VAL A 274 4.42 13.20 -14.15
N PRO A 275 5.49 12.43 -13.86
CA PRO A 275 5.52 11.00 -14.15
C PRO A 275 4.62 10.24 -13.19
N SER A 276 3.34 10.18 -13.56
CA SER A 276 2.25 9.61 -12.78
C SER A 276 1.63 8.44 -13.52
N HIS A 277 1.67 7.25 -12.91
CA HIS A 277 1.27 5.99 -13.54
C HIS A 277 0.45 5.14 -12.57
N THR A 278 -0.41 4.28 -13.10
CA THR A 278 -1.26 3.38 -12.32
C THR A 278 -0.69 1.97 -12.32
N PHE A 279 -0.46 1.42 -11.12
CA PHE A 279 -0.20 0.01 -10.90
C PHE A 279 -1.53 -0.73 -10.80
N SER A 280 -1.61 -1.87 -11.48
CA SER A 280 -2.75 -2.76 -11.35
C SER A 280 -2.33 -4.22 -11.51
N THR A 281 -3.17 -5.12 -11.00
CA THR A 281 -2.98 -6.57 -11.17
C THR A 281 -4.13 -7.19 -11.96
N THR A 282 -5.19 -6.44 -12.21
CA THR A 282 -6.47 -7.00 -12.65
C THR A 282 -6.47 -7.37 -14.13
N PRO A 283 -7.01 -8.55 -14.49
CA PRO A 283 -7.22 -8.93 -15.88
C PRO A 283 -8.50 -8.30 -16.45
N ILE A 284 -8.47 -6.99 -16.70
CA ILE A 284 -9.65 -6.15 -16.95
C ILE A 284 -10.53 -6.63 -18.12
N ASP A 285 -9.96 -7.30 -19.12
CA ASP A 285 -10.70 -7.80 -20.29
C ASP A 285 -11.58 -9.02 -20.00
N ILE A 286 -11.37 -9.69 -18.86
CA ILE A 286 -12.13 -10.88 -18.45
C ILE A 286 -12.63 -10.79 -17.01
N ASP A 287 -12.47 -9.64 -16.35
CA ASP A 287 -12.96 -9.43 -15.00
C ASP A 287 -14.51 -9.43 -15.00
N ALA A 288 -15.09 -10.46 -14.40
CA ALA A 288 -16.54 -10.62 -14.35
C ALA A 288 -17.22 -9.74 -13.30
N ASP A 289 -16.48 -9.19 -12.33
CA ASP A 289 -17.05 -8.45 -11.19
C ASP A 289 -16.89 -6.92 -11.33
N TYR A 290 -16.07 -6.46 -12.26
CA TYR A 290 -15.83 -5.04 -12.50
C TYR A 290 -17.15 -4.26 -12.68
N HIS A 291 -17.34 -3.21 -11.87
CA HIS A 291 -18.56 -2.39 -11.78
C HIS A 291 -19.84 -3.20 -11.47
N LYS A 292 -19.74 -4.25 -10.65
CA LYS A 292 -20.89 -5.06 -10.23
C LYS A 292 -20.94 -5.20 -8.71
N VAL A 293 -22.14 -5.55 -8.23
CA VAL A 293 -22.40 -5.93 -6.83
C VAL A 293 -21.65 -7.21 -6.41
N THR A 294 -21.01 -7.90 -7.35
CA THR A 294 -20.16 -9.06 -7.02
C THR A 294 -18.70 -8.67 -6.78
N ASP A 295 -18.34 -7.38 -6.90
CA ASP A 295 -16.99 -6.90 -6.55
C ASP A 295 -16.82 -6.81 -5.04
N GLU A 296 -16.69 -7.99 -4.43
CA GLU A 296 -16.64 -8.22 -2.99
C GLU A 296 -15.23 -8.58 -2.52
N ALA A 297 -14.92 -8.32 -1.25
CA ALA A 297 -13.61 -8.59 -0.67
C ALA A 297 -13.22 -10.08 -0.80
N GLU A 298 -14.20 -10.97 -0.75
CA GLU A 298 -14.07 -12.42 -0.92
C GLU A 298 -13.63 -12.84 -2.33
N THR A 299 -13.86 -11.99 -3.34
CA THR A 299 -13.42 -12.26 -4.72
C THR A 299 -11.94 -11.94 -4.94
N LEU A 300 -11.31 -11.27 -3.97
CA LEU A 300 -9.92 -10.83 -4.07
C LEU A 300 -8.93 -11.81 -3.45
N ASN A 301 -7.71 -11.78 -3.98
CA ASN A 301 -6.61 -12.59 -3.46
C ASN A 301 -5.72 -11.74 -2.53
N MET A 302 -5.79 -12.03 -1.23
CA MET A 302 -5.06 -11.24 -0.22
C MET A 302 -3.55 -11.37 -0.33
N THR A 303 -3.05 -12.49 -0.84
CA THR A 303 -1.62 -12.64 -1.14
C THR A 303 -1.22 -11.76 -2.31
N VAL A 304 -2.01 -11.71 -3.38
CA VAL A 304 -1.74 -10.81 -4.52
C VAL A 304 -1.73 -9.36 -4.07
N LEU A 305 -2.76 -8.93 -3.34
CA LEU A 305 -2.84 -7.56 -2.83
C LEU A 305 -1.61 -7.23 -1.96
N THR A 306 -1.35 -8.03 -0.93
CA THR A 306 -0.24 -7.79 0.01
C THR A 306 1.12 -7.77 -0.70
N GLU A 307 1.40 -8.73 -1.57
CA GLU A 307 2.68 -8.80 -2.29
C GLU A 307 2.82 -7.66 -3.29
N THR A 308 1.73 -7.18 -3.88
CA THR A 308 1.74 -6.01 -4.77
C THR A 308 2.09 -4.74 -4.01
N VAL A 309 1.47 -4.51 -2.84
CA VAL A 309 1.81 -3.35 -2.00
C VAL A 309 3.29 -3.41 -1.57
N LYS A 310 3.82 -4.59 -1.23
CA LYS A 310 5.26 -4.77 -0.96
C LYS A 310 6.14 -4.45 -2.16
N ALA A 311 5.73 -4.90 -3.35
CA ALA A 311 6.45 -4.62 -4.58
C ALA A 311 6.45 -3.12 -4.92
N VAL A 312 5.33 -2.42 -4.71
CA VAL A 312 5.26 -0.96 -4.86
C VAL A 312 6.21 -0.29 -3.87
N ALA A 313 6.19 -0.68 -2.60
CA ALA A 313 7.07 -0.10 -1.56
C ALA A 313 8.56 -0.23 -1.91
N ARG A 314 8.99 -1.44 -2.29
CA ARG A 314 10.37 -1.72 -2.72
C ARG A 314 10.70 -1.03 -4.03
N GLY A 315 9.83 -1.19 -5.02
CA GLY A 315 10.01 -0.71 -6.37
C GLY A 315 10.18 0.81 -6.45
N THR A 316 9.48 1.55 -5.58
CA THR A 316 9.51 3.02 -5.55
C THR A 316 10.56 3.57 -4.57
N GLN A 317 11.27 2.72 -3.83
CA GLN A 317 12.14 3.13 -2.73
C GLN A 317 13.23 4.12 -3.14
N SER A 318 13.89 3.93 -4.29
CA SER A 318 14.94 4.87 -4.73
C SER A 318 14.39 6.24 -5.10
N ILE A 319 13.13 6.33 -5.52
CA ILE A 319 12.43 7.61 -5.76
C ILE A 319 12.12 8.25 -4.40
N ILE A 320 11.57 7.52 -3.44
CA ILE A 320 11.26 8.04 -2.11
C ILE A 320 12.52 8.54 -1.36
N GLU A 321 13.64 7.81 -1.50
CA GLU A 321 14.94 8.15 -0.93
C GLU A 321 15.69 9.24 -1.72
N GLY A 322 15.11 9.79 -2.78
CA GLY A 322 15.71 10.90 -3.52
C GLY A 322 16.90 10.53 -4.43
N LYS A 323 17.15 9.24 -4.66
CA LYS A 323 18.25 8.71 -5.48
C LYS A 323 17.94 8.75 -6.97
N ASP A 324 16.73 8.37 -7.34
CA ASP A 324 16.25 8.41 -8.73
C ASP A 324 15.16 9.48 -8.87
N THR A 325 15.14 10.18 -10.00
CA THR A 325 14.10 11.17 -10.35
C THR A 325 13.59 10.82 -11.74
N PRO A 326 12.36 10.29 -11.87
CA PRO A 326 11.87 9.88 -13.18
C PRO A 326 11.74 11.06 -14.15
N THR A 327 11.96 10.80 -15.44
CA THR A 327 11.75 11.79 -16.49
C THR A 327 10.29 12.22 -16.53
N ARG A 328 10.05 13.52 -16.72
CA ARG A 328 8.70 14.09 -16.93
C ARG A 328 7.97 13.37 -18.07
N VAL A 329 6.66 13.20 -17.93
CA VAL A 329 5.81 12.65 -19.00
C VAL A 329 5.71 13.63 -20.15
N LYS A 330 5.83 13.09 -21.37
CA LYS A 330 5.51 13.82 -22.60
C LYS A 330 4.12 13.41 -23.06
N MET A 331 3.20 14.36 -23.07
CA MET A 331 1.91 14.19 -23.74
C MET A 331 2.18 14.41 -25.24
N GLU A 332 2.27 13.32 -25.99
CA GLU A 332 2.32 13.34 -27.46
C GLU A 332 0.91 13.49 -28.05
#